data_AF-A0AAV2A4W0-F1
#
_entry.id   AF-A0AAV2A4W0-F1
#
_cell.length_a   1.000
_cell.length_b   1.000
_cell.length_c   1.000
_cell.angle_alpha   90.00
_cell.angle_beta   90.00
_cell.angle_gamma   90.00
#
_symmetry.space_group_name_H-M   'P 1'
#
loop_
_entity.id
_entity.type
_entity.pdbx_description
1 polymer ?
#
loop_
_entity_poly.entity_id
_entity_poly.type
_entity_poly.pdbx_seq_one_letter_code
_entity_poly.pdbx_strand_id
1 'polypeptide(L)'
;MIASLRSVTSDFRKDKHIAGVHNRIPPVKRSSNSDHPPPAKKRRPNIPPIVARRRSLNTFTSETLTADDENREDLIQFLEFVKQPLSEHIENHLLERTAIKWYIIVKIHFFRLITNDEREVCTSYFRSDCMRTLLPGNVNVDIQNAFSKVKSSFEEFEARGSGWIIDFIEHLELKVATYIPFAGSSYIPTPDKIKYTGSIINVRNNDNKCFMWSVLAALHPAEINQHRVSKYAEYVDELKFEPDTTFPFTLNKVPKFETLNNISINVYGYEETLFPLYISEKICSTHVNLLFLSNTGTNHFCYIKNMSRLLSHLSKT
;
A
#
# COMPACT_ATOMS: atom_id res chain seq x y z
N MET A 1 7.06 -54.90 37.68
CA MET A 1 6.12 -55.72 36.88
C MET A 1 4.71 -55.40 37.38
N ILE A 2 3.78 -55.08 36.46
CA ILE A 2 2.32 -54.82 36.62
C ILE A 2 1.78 -54.47 38.02
N ALA A 3 1.15 -53.29 38.13
CA ALA A 3 0.06 -53.01 39.09
C ALA A 3 -1.07 -52.29 38.34
N SER A 4 -2.32 -52.48 38.77
CA SER A 4 -3.53 -52.02 38.07
C SER A 4 -4.48 -51.26 39.01
N LEU A 5 -5.21 -50.28 38.50
CA LEU A 5 -6.29 -49.59 39.21
C LEU A 5 -7.50 -49.38 38.30
N ARG A 6 -8.68 -49.36 38.92
CA ARG A 6 -10.01 -49.33 38.26
C ARG A 6 -10.73 -47.99 38.46
N SER A 7 -11.80 -47.80 37.70
CA SER A 7 -12.79 -46.74 37.82
C SER A 7 -13.63 -46.80 39.11
N VAL A 8 -14.31 -45.70 39.43
CA VAL A 8 -15.71 -45.63 39.90
C VAL A 8 -16.24 -44.18 39.78
N THR A 9 -17.55 -44.00 39.65
CA THR A 9 -18.27 -42.71 39.55
C THR A 9 -19.17 -42.48 40.77
N SER A 10 -19.54 -41.23 41.08
CA SER A 10 -20.69 -40.92 41.96
C SER A 10 -21.24 -39.49 41.78
N ASP A 11 -22.57 -39.36 41.81
CA ASP A 11 -23.33 -38.12 41.99
C ASP A 11 -23.42 -37.74 43.49
N PHE A 12 -23.75 -36.48 43.81
CA PHE A 12 -24.54 -36.14 45.01
C PHE A 12 -25.31 -34.82 44.87
N ARG A 13 -26.43 -34.66 45.60
CA ARG A 13 -27.41 -33.58 45.36
C ARG A 13 -28.21 -33.17 46.62
N LYS A 14 -28.13 -31.87 46.98
CA LYS A 14 -29.06 -31.06 47.83
C LYS A 14 -29.32 -31.41 49.30
N ASP A 15 -29.24 -30.36 50.14
CA ASP A 15 -30.33 -29.81 51.00
C ASP A 15 -30.09 -28.27 51.10
N LYS A 16 -31.03 -27.32 51.24
CA LYS A 16 -32.24 -27.11 52.09
C LYS A 16 -31.91 -26.78 53.56
N HIS A 17 -32.57 -25.82 54.23
CA HIS A 17 -33.77 -25.01 53.92
C HIS A 17 -33.55 -23.51 54.38
N ILE A 18 -34.45 -22.58 54.73
CA ILE A 18 -35.90 -22.56 55.03
C ILE A 18 -36.66 -21.31 54.48
N ALA A 19 -36.96 -20.26 55.27
CA ALA A 19 -37.92 -19.17 54.94
C ALA A 19 -37.82 -17.92 55.86
N GLY A 20 -38.44 -16.77 55.52
CA GLY A 20 -38.29 -15.52 56.32
C GLY A 20 -39.15 -14.24 56.13
N VAL A 21 -40.26 -14.23 55.36
CA VAL A 21 -41.33 -13.16 55.36
C VAL A 21 -40.97 -11.75 54.81
N HIS A 22 -42.00 -11.02 54.31
CA HIS A 22 -41.95 -9.68 53.70
C HIS A 22 -41.88 -8.50 54.70
N ASN A 23 -41.40 -7.35 54.22
CA ASN A 23 -42.03 -6.05 54.50
C ASN A 23 -41.89 -5.06 53.32
N ARG A 24 -42.80 -4.09 53.19
CA ARG A 24 -42.78 -3.03 52.14
C ARG A 24 -42.37 -1.68 52.73
N ILE A 25 -41.66 -0.84 51.97
CA ILE A 25 -41.32 0.55 52.34
C ILE A 25 -41.61 1.48 51.13
N PRO A 26 -42.22 2.67 51.32
CA PRO A 26 -42.67 3.57 50.24
C PRO A 26 -41.56 4.51 49.71
N PRO A 27 -41.75 5.16 48.55
CA PRO A 27 -40.75 6.05 47.94
C PRO A 27 -40.69 7.43 48.61
N VAL A 28 -39.48 8.01 48.68
CA VAL A 28 -39.22 9.35 49.23
C VAL A 28 -38.58 10.25 48.16
N LYS A 29 -39.16 11.43 47.94
CA LYS A 29 -38.54 12.52 47.16
C LYS A 29 -37.67 13.39 48.07
N ARG A 30 -36.46 13.76 47.62
CA ARG A 30 -35.74 14.98 48.02
C ARG A 30 -35.02 15.59 46.82
N SER A 31 -34.65 16.86 46.94
CA SER A 31 -34.28 17.76 45.84
C SER A 31 -32.96 18.50 46.13
N SER A 32 -32.67 19.52 45.30
CA SER A 32 -31.63 20.54 45.39
C SER A 32 -30.16 20.15 45.11
N ASN A 33 -29.70 20.76 44.02
CA ASN A 33 -28.38 21.01 43.47
C ASN A 33 -27.17 20.96 44.43
N SER A 34 -26.04 20.53 43.86
CA SER A 34 -24.74 21.16 44.12
C SER A 34 -24.04 21.36 42.77
N ASP A 35 -23.80 22.60 42.37
CA ASP A 35 -23.24 22.93 41.05
C ASP A 35 -21.71 22.79 41.06
N HIS A 36 -21.20 21.82 40.30
CA HIS A 36 -19.80 21.72 39.91
C HIS A 36 -19.72 21.59 38.38
N PRO A 37 -19.02 22.48 37.67
CA PRO A 37 -18.88 22.38 36.23
C PRO A 37 -18.10 21.12 35.87
N PRO A 38 -18.57 20.30 34.90
CA PRO A 38 -17.84 19.10 34.50
C PRO A 38 -16.46 19.49 33.91
N PRO A 39 -15.40 18.70 34.16
CA PRO A 39 -14.07 19.03 33.67
C PRO A 39 -14.06 19.15 32.15
N ALA A 40 -13.35 20.18 31.65
CA ALA A 40 -13.34 20.53 30.24
C ALA A 40 -12.98 19.31 29.37
N LYS A 41 -13.90 18.91 28.49
CA LYS A 41 -13.66 17.86 27.50
C LYS A 41 -12.47 18.30 26.64
N LYS A 42 -11.31 17.63 26.80
CA LYS A 42 -10.17 17.80 25.90
C LYS A 42 -10.69 17.66 24.47
N ARG A 43 -10.53 18.71 23.64
CA ARG A 43 -10.85 18.63 22.20
C ARG A 43 -10.09 17.42 21.65
N ARG A 44 -10.82 16.48 21.04
CA ARG A 44 -10.18 15.49 20.15
C ARG A 44 -9.63 16.26 18.94
N PRO A 45 -8.55 15.79 18.30
CA PRO A 45 -8.14 16.33 17.01
C PRO A 45 -9.31 16.26 16.02
N ASN A 46 -9.40 17.25 15.12
CA ASN A 46 -10.52 17.41 14.20
C ASN A 46 -10.38 16.43 13.02
N ILE A 47 -10.57 15.12 13.29
CA ILE A 47 -10.50 14.09 12.26
C ILE A 47 -11.67 14.30 11.29
N PRO A 48 -11.43 14.54 9.99
CA PRO A 48 -12.49 14.87 9.05
C PRO A 48 -13.50 13.72 8.85
N PRO A 49 -14.78 14.02 8.58
CA PRO A 49 -15.80 13.00 8.43
C PRO A 49 -15.62 12.21 7.12
N ILE A 50 -15.37 10.91 7.25
CA ILE A 50 -15.20 9.97 6.13
C ILE A 50 -16.57 9.45 5.66
N VAL A 51 -16.86 9.56 4.36
CA VAL A 51 -18.09 9.02 3.73
C VAL A 51 -17.73 7.98 2.67
N ALA A 52 -17.48 6.75 3.11
CA ALA A 52 -17.10 5.64 2.22
C ALA A 52 -18.28 5.11 1.38
N ARG A 53 -18.45 5.62 0.14
CA ARG A 53 -19.46 5.14 -0.82
C ARG A 53 -18.90 4.06 -1.76
N ARG A 54 -19.06 2.78 -1.39
CA ARG A 54 -18.83 1.65 -2.31
C ARG A 54 -19.85 1.65 -3.46
N ARG A 55 -19.40 2.00 -4.68
CA ARG A 55 -20.10 1.72 -5.94
C ARG A 55 -19.23 0.78 -6.79
N SER A 56 -19.71 -0.43 -7.02
CA SER A 56 -18.95 -1.51 -7.65
C SER A 56 -19.12 -1.53 -9.17
N LEU A 57 -18.40 -0.65 -9.87
CA LEU A 57 -18.13 -0.76 -11.31
C LEU A 57 -16.65 -0.44 -11.56
N ASN A 58 -15.91 -1.40 -12.14
CA ASN A 58 -14.52 -1.30 -12.61
C ASN A 58 -13.41 -1.06 -11.56
N THR A 59 -12.89 -2.15 -10.98
CA THR A 59 -11.50 -2.37 -10.49
C THR A 59 -10.93 -1.51 -9.34
N PHE A 60 -11.33 -0.24 -9.19
CA PHE A 60 -10.85 0.66 -8.14
C PHE A 60 -11.91 0.80 -7.03
N THR A 61 -11.52 0.65 -5.77
CA THR A 61 -12.29 1.20 -4.64
C THR A 61 -12.17 2.73 -4.64
N SER A 62 -13.19 3.41 -4.10
CA SER A 62 -13.24 4.86 -4.02
C SER A 62 -13.54 5.29 -2.60
N GLU A 63 -12.69 6.18 -2.09
CA GLU A 63 -12.84 6.84 -0.80
C GLU A 63 -12.79 8.36 -0.98
N THR A 64 -13.34 9.09 -0.02
CA THR A 64 -13.54 10.54 -0.13
C THR A 64 -13.08 11.20 1.16
N LEU A 65 -12.08 12.07 1.05
CA LEU A 65 -11.57 12.92 2.12
C LEU A 65 -12.16 14.32 1.96
N THR A 66 -12.71 14.87 3.04
CA THR A 66 -13.23 16.24 3.10
C THR A 66 -12.40 17.07 4.07
N ALA A 67 -12.41 18.39 3.90
CA ALA A 67 -11.87 19.33 4.86
C ALA A 67 -12.98 19.86 5.79
N ASP A 68 -12.60 20.41 6.95
CA ASP A 68 -13.46 21.34 7.68
C ASP A 68 -13.54 22.69 6.93
N ASP A 69 -14.48 23.55 7.32
CA ASP A 69 -14.89 24.69 6.49
C ASP A 69 -13.77 25.72 6.28
N GLU A 70 -12.87 25.88 7.26
CA GLU A 70 -11.70 26.76 7.19
C GLU A 70 -10.68 26.34 6.11
N ASN A 71 -10.57 25.05 5.80
CA ASN A 71 -9.55 24.49 4.89
C ASN A 71 -10.09 24.25 3.46
N ARG A 72 -11.14 24.96 3.02
CA ARG A 72 -11.80 24.74 1.71
C ARG A 72 -11.56 25.81 0.65
N GLU A 73 -11.01 26.97 1.02
CA GLU A 73 -10.83 28.11 0.10
C GLU A 73 -9.43 28.11 -0.57
N ASP A 74 -8.46 27.36 -0.03
CA ASP A 74 -7.07 27.30 -0.50
C ASP A 74 -6.63 25.85 -0.78
N LEU A 75 -6.18 25.58 -2.01
CA LEU A 75 -5.76 24.24 -2.44
C LEU A 75 -4.49 23.73 -1.76
N ILE A 76 -3.55 24.60 -1.40
CA ILE A 76 -2.30 24.22 -0.73
C ILE A 76 -2.60 23.83 0.72
N GLN A 77 -3.42 24.62 1.42
CA GLN A 77 -3.87 24.34 2.79
C GLN A 77 -4.73 23.07 2.84
N PHE A 78 -5.71 22.94 1.92
CA PHE A 78 -6.52 21.73 1.77
C PHE A 78 -5.66 20.47 1.57
N LEU A 79 -4.67 20.51 0.66
CA LEU A 79 -3.82 19.35 0.38
C LEU A 79 -2.95 18.96 1.57
N GLU A 80 -2.39 19.91 2.31
CA GLU A 80 -1.61 19.61 3.52
C GLU A 80 -2.50 19.09 4.67
N PHE A 81 -3.74 19.59 4.80
CA PHE A 81 -4.73 19.07 5.76
C PHE A 81 -5.11 17.60 5.49
N VAL A 82 -5.43 17.24 4.24
CA VAL A 82 -5.84 15.85 3.89
C VAL A 82 -4.66 14.87 3.77
N LYS A 83 -3.41 15.36 3.83
CA LYS A 83 -2.17 14.59 3.64
C LYS A 83 -1.99 13.41 4.58
N GLN A 84 -2.16 13.62 5.89
CA GLN A 84 -2.03 12.53 6.88
C GLN A 84 -3.14 11.50 6.71
N PRO A 85 -4.44 11.86 6.65
CA PRO A 85 -5.51 10.91 6.32
C PRO A 85 -5.27 10.15 5.00
N LEU A 86 -4.75 10.81 3.97
CA LEU A 86 -4.40 10.18 2.70
C LEU A 86 -3.29 9.12 2.87
N SER A 87 -2.23 9.42 3.63
CA SER A 87 -1.17 8.44 3.96
C SER A 87 -1.74 7.25 4.72
N GLU A 88 -2.50 7.49 5.78
CA GLU A 88 -3.12 6.43 6.60
C GLU A 88 -4.03 5.52 5.75
N HIS A 89 -4.83 6.06 4.84
CA HIS A 89 -5.67 5.25 3.93
C HIS A 89 -4.83 4.42 2.94
N ILE A 90 -3.80 5.01 2.32
CA ILE A 90 -2.92 4.30 1.37
C ILE A 90 -2.11 3.19 2.09
N GLU A 91 -1.63 3.46 3.30
CA GLU A 91 -0.92 2.49 4.15
C GLU A 91 -1.84 1.34 4.60
N ASN A 92 -3.09 1.61 5.00
CA ASN A 92 -4.06 0.57 5.30
C ASN A 92 -4.33 -0.33 4.08
N HIS A 93 -4.44 0.24 2.89
CA HIS A 93 -4.52 -0.56 1.66
C HIS A 93 -3.25 -1.40 1.39
N LEU A 94 -2.05 -0.91 1.72
CA LEU A 94 -0.80 -1.68 1.62
C LEU A 94 -0.66 -2.79 2.68
N LEU A 95 -1.32 -2.65 3.83
CA LEU A 95 -1.42 -3.73 4.82
C LEU A 95 -2.38 -4.84 4.36
N GLU A 96 -3.50 -4.48 3.73
CA GLU A 96 -4.43 -5.44 3.11
C GLU A 96 -3.86 -6.10 1.82
N ARG A 97 -2.97 -5.41 1.08
CA ARG A 97 -2.67 -5.71 -0.33
C ARG A 97 -1.18 -5.59 -0.61
N THR A 98 -0.60 -6.62 -1.22
CA THR A 98 0.84 -6.69 -1.55
C THR A 98 1.36 -5.57 -2.45
N ALA A 99 0.47 -4.87 -3.15
CA ALA A 99 0.74 -3.69 -3.95
C ALA A 99 -0.59 -3.01 -4.35
N ILE A 100 -0.54 -1.72 -4.69
CA ILE A 100 -1.70 -0.95 -5.17
C ILE A 100 -1.36 -0.05 -6.36
N LYS A 101 -2.36 0.23 -7.18
CA LYS A 101 -2.36 1.35 -8.13
C LYS A 101 -3.39 2.36 -7.65
N TRP A 102 -3.02 3.62 -7.49
CA TRP A 102 -3.94 4.64 -7.00
C TRP A 102 -3.73 6.00 -7.68
N TYR A 103 -4.75 6.84 -7.62
CA TYR A 103 -4.68 8.25 -8.00
C TYR A 103 -5.72 9.05 -7.22
N ILE A 104 -5.52 10.36 -7.15
CA ILE A 104 -6.47 11.29 -6.53
C ILE A 104 -7.17 12.16 -7.58
N ILE A 105 -8.39 12.59 -7.26
CA ILE A 105 -9.11 13.66 -7.95
C ILE A 105 -9.56 14.67 -6.90
N VAL A 106 -9.10 15.91 -6.99
CA VAL A 106 -9.64 17.03 -6.18
C VAL A 106 -10.75 17.69 -6.99
N LYS A 107 -11.93 17.84 -6.39
CA LYS A 107 -13.10 18.48 -6.99
C LYS A 107 -13.28 19.87 -6.40
N ILE A 108 -13.25 20.90 -7.24
CA ILE A 108 -13.27 22.30 -6.83
C ILE A 108 -14.38 23.04 -7.57
N HIS A 109 -15.15 23.85 -6.85
CA HIS A 109 -16.07 24.82 -7.43
C HIS A 109 -15.39 26.18 -7.46
N PHE A 110 -15.59 26.89 -8.57
CA PHE A 110 -15.12 28.23 -8.81
C PHE A 110 -16.29 29.13 -9.12
N PHE A 111 -16.16 30.42 -8.80
CA PHE A 111 -17.06 31.45 -9.27
C PHE A 111 -16.28 32.59 -9.94
N ARG A 112 -16.99 33.40 -10.73
CA ARG A 112 -16.50 34.65 -11.30
C ARG A 112 -17.65 35.66 -11.35
N LEU A 113 -17.38 36.91 -11.00
CA LEU A 113 -18.36 37.99 -11.16
C LEU A 113 -18.42 38.44 -12.63
N ILE A 114 -19.61 38.41 -13.23
CA ILE A 114 -19.89 39.00 -14.55
C ILE A 114 -20.36 40.44 -14.36
N THR A 115 -21.22 40.66 -13.37
CA THR A 115 -21.66 41.96 -12.86
C THR A 115 -21.62 41.93 -11.32
N ASN A 116 -22.04 43.02 -10.65
CA ASN A 116 -22.05 43.06 -9.18
C ASN A 116 -23.01 42.02 -8.56
N ASP A 117 -24.08 41.64 -9.27
CA ASP A 117 -25.13 40.73 -8.78
C ASP A 117 -25.13 39.36 -9.49
N GLU A 118 -24.47 39.21 -10.64
CA GLU A 118 -24.42 37.97 -11.40
C GLU A 118 -23.06 37.27 -11.29
N ARG A 119 -23.06 36.07 -10.69
CA ARG A 119 -21.89 35.17 -10.66
C ARG A 119 -22.04 34.00 -11.64
N GLU A 120 -21.01 33.81 -12.45
CA GLU A 120 -20.76 32.56 -13.18
C GLU A 120 -20.21 31.51 -12.20
N VAL A 121 -20.50 30.23 -12.40
CA VAL A 121 -20.02 29.13 -11.55
C VAL A 121 -19.51 27.98 -12.42
N CYS A 122 -18.37 27.40 -12.06
CA CYS A 122 -17.73 26.29 -12.78
C CYS A 122 -17.27 25.21 -11.78
N THR A 123 -17.45 23.92 -12.12
CA THR A 123 -16.90 22.80 -11.33
C THR A 123 -15.80 22.11 -12.13
N SER A 124 -14.58 22.10 -11.59
CA SER A 124 -13.41 21.45 -12.22
C SER A 124 -12.85 20.31 -11.37
N TYR A 125 -12.13 19.40 -12.03
CA TYR A 125 -11.62 18.15 -11.47
C TYR A 125 -10.12 18.02 -11.75
N PHE A 126 -9.28 18.20 -10.73
CA PHE A 126 -7.83 18.15 -10.85
C PHE A 126 -7.33 16.76 -10.43
N ARG A 127 -6.72 16.04 -11.37
CA ARG A 127 -6.35 14.64 -11.20
C ARG A 127 -4.83 14.44 -11.16
N SER A 128 -4.35 13.61 -10.24
CA SER A 128 -2.96 13.14 -10.24
C SER A 128 -2.72 12.06 -11.30
N ASP A 129 -1.44 11.86 -11.64
CA ASP A 129 -1.00 10.65 -12.33
C ASP A 129 -1.25 9.39 -11.47
N CYS A 130 -1.14 8.22 -12.10
CA CYS A 130 -1.47 6.93 -11.49
C CYS A 130 -0.24 6.34 -10.77
N MET A 131 -0.20 6.50 -9.46
CA MET A 131 0.88 6.03 -8.58
C MET A 131 0.86 4.50 -8.42
N ARG A 132 2.05 3.94 -8.15
CA ARG A 132 2.30 2.49 -8.06
C ARG A 132 2.99 2.10 -6.75
N THR A 133 2.38 2.43 -5.61
CA THR A 133 3.00 2.16 -4.31
C THR A 133 3.03 0.65 -4.01
N LEU A 134 4.22 0.14 -3.68
CA LEU A 134 4.47 -1.28 -3.37
C LEU A 134 4.95 -1.50 -1.92
N LEU A 135 5.43 -0.44 -1.25
CA LEU A 135 5.95 -0.46 0.12
C LEU A 135 5.49 0.80 0.88
N PRO A 136 5.18 0.72 2.19
CA PRO A 136 4.81 1.88 3.00
C PRO A 136 5.83 3.03 2.96
N GLY A 137 7.13 2.72 2.90
CA GLY A 137 8.20 3.74 2.85
C GLY A 137 8.11 4.70 1.64
N ASN A 138 7.46 4.28 0.55
CA ASN A 138 7.31 5.12 -0.65
C ASN A 138 6.09 6.05 -0.58
N VAL A 139 5.13 5.80 0.33
CA VAL A 139 3.82 6.49 0.36
C VAL A 139 3.96 8.02 0.38
N ASN A 140 4.83 8.54 1.24
CA ASN A 140 5.05 9.98 1.36
C ASN A 140 5.59 10.62 0.06
N VAL A 141 6.47 9.92 -0.67
CA VAL A 141 7.03 10.40 -1.94
C VAL A 141 5.97 10.35 -3.05
N ASP A 142 5.21 9.26 -3.12
CA ASP A 142 4.12 9.10 -4.08
C ASP A 142 2.99 10.15 -3.85
N ILE A 143 2.70 10.51 -2.60
CA ILE A 143 1.79 11.61 -2.24
C ILE A 143 2.34 12.96 -2.69
N GLN A 144 3.62 13.27 -2.46
CA GLN A 144 4.19 14.53 -2.96
C GLN A 144 4.13 14.62 -4.49
N ASN A 145 4.44 13.54 -5.21
CA ASN A 145 4.31 13.48 -6.67
C ASN A 145 2.86 13.71 -7.12
N ALA A 146 1.89 13.08 -6.47
CA ALA A 146 0.47 13.23 -6.78
C ALA A 146 -0.03 14.67 -6.52
N PHE A 147 0.38 15.27 -5.40
CA PHE A 147 0.06 16.65 -5.05
C PHE A 147 0.69 17.66 -6.00
N SER A 148 1.96 17.48 -6.38
CA SER A 148 2.63 18.33 -7.36
C SER A 148 1.90 18.31 -8.71
N LYS A 149 1.47 17.13 -9.19
CA LYS A 149 0.70 17.05 -10.44
C LYS A 149 -0.64 17.78 -10.37
N VAL A 150 -1.34 17.67 -9.25
CA VAL A 150 -2.61 18.38 -9.00
C VAL A 150 -2.39 19.89 -8.99
N LYS A 151 -1.37 20.39 -8.27
CA LYS A 151 -1.02 21.81 -8.20
C LYS A 151 -0.69 22.39 -9.57
N SER A 152 0.21 21.77 -10.34
CA SER A 152 0.58 22.30 -11.65
C SER A 152 -0.56 22.30 -12.67
N SER A 153 -1.52 21.38 -12.59
CA SER A 153 -2.72 21.44 -13.44
C SER A 153 -3.83 22.37 -12.91
N PHE A 154 -3.75 22.81 -11.66
CA PHE A 154 -4.55 23.93 -11.13
C PHE A 154 -3.96 25.28 -11.57
N GLU A 155 -2.64 25.47 -11.41
CA GLU A 155 -1.87 26.62 -11.92
C GLU A 155 -2.09 26.81 -13.44
N GLU A 156 -2.07 25.71 -14.20
CA GLU A 156 -2.36 25.68 -15.64
C GLU A 156 -3.81 26.10 -15.99
N PHE A 157 -4.77 25.87 -15.08
CA PHE A 157 -6.17 26.29 -15.25
C PHE A 157 -6.34 27.77 -14.96
N GLU A 158 -5.78 28.27 -13.84
CA GLU A 158 -5.79 29.71 -13.51
C GLU A 158 -5.09 30.55 -14.59
N ALA A 159 -3.90 30.12 -15.03
CA ALA A 159 -3.11 30.83 -16.05
C ALA A 159 -3.79 30.88 -17.43
N ARG A 160 -4.72 29.97 -17.71
CA ARG A 160 -5.56 29.99 -18.94
C ARG A 160 -6.92 30.69 -18.72
N GLY A 161 -7.22 31.12 -17.51
CA GLY A 161 -8.59 31.12 -16.96
C GLY A 161 -9.12 32.43 -16.40
N SER A 162 -8.80 33.59 -16.98
CA SER A 162 -9.72 34.76 -17.00
C SER A 162 -10.49 35.13 -15.70
N GLY A 163 -9.83 35.12 -14.53
CA GLY A 163 -10.39 35.63 -13.27
C GLY A 163 -11.39 34.72 -12.53
N TRP A 164 -11.24 33.41 -12.63
CA TRP A 164 -11.93 32.47 -11.71
C TRP A 164 -11.34 32.55 -10.29
N ILE A 165 -12.21 32.43 -9.28
CA ILE A 165 -11.87 32.37 -7.85
C ILE A 165 -12.48 31.08 -7.28
N ILE A 166 -11.83 30.42 -6.32
CA ILE A 166 -12.42 29.24 -5.63
C ILE A 166 -13.68 29.70 -4.86
N ASP A 167 -14.81 29.00 -5.07
CA ASP A 167 -16.02 29.09 -4.24
C ASP A 167 -15.81 28.17 -3.01
N PHE A 168 -15.49 26.90 -3.26
CA PHE A 168 -14.98 25.95 -2.26
C PHE A 168 -14.44 24.67 -2.92
N ILE A 169 -13.52 23.99 -2.23
CA ILE A 169 -13.11 22.62 -2.52
C ILE A 169 -14.15 21.66 -1.91
N GLU A 170 -14.77 20.81 -2.73
CA GLU A 170 -15.81 19.88 -2.25
C GLU A 170 -15.18 18.70 -1.50
N HIS A 171 -14.21 18.03 -2.14
CA HIS A 171 -13.48 16.88 -1.58
C HIS A 171 -12.31 16.43 -2.46
N LEU A 172 -11.50 15.53 -1.91
CA LEU A 172 -10.54 14.70 -2.62
C LEU A 172 -11.08 13.26 -2.70
N GLU A 173 -11.18 12.70 -3.91
CA GLU A 173 -11.47 11.29 -4.14
C GLU A 173 -10.18 10.50 -4.31
N LEU A 174 -9.89 9.58 -3.38
CA LEU A 174 -8.86 8.57 -3.54
C LEU A 174 -9.45 7.38 -4.31
N LYS A 175 -8.83 6.99 -5.42
CA LYS A 175 -9.16 5.77 -6.18
C LYS A 175 -8.05 4.75 -5.98
N VAL A 176 -8.35 3.57 -5.43
CA VAL A 176 -7.36 2.50 -5.19
C VAL A 176 -7.78 1.19 -5.85
N ALA A 177 -7.00 0.72 -6.82
CA ALA A 177 -7.07 -0.65 -7.30
C ALA A 177 -6.06 -1.51 -6.55
N THR A 178 -6.48 -2.71 -6.14
CA THR A 178 -5.53 -3.74 -5.73
C THR A 178 -4.64 -4.08 -6.92
N TYR A 179 -3.34 -3.86 -6.83
CA TYR A 179 -2.40 -4.34 -7.84
C TYR A 179 -2.08 -5.81 -7.52
N ILE A 180 -3.08 -6.68 -7.74
CA ILE A 180 -2.83 -8.12 -7.87
C ILE A 180 -2.38 -8.34 -9.32
N PRO A 181 -1.09 -8.64 -9.58
CA PRO A 181 -0.74 -9.48 -10.71
C PRO A 181 -1.37 -10.86 -10.46
N PHE A 182 -2.56 -11.04 -11.03
CA PHE A 182 -3.42 -12.22 -10.87
C PHE A 182 -2.78 -13.53 -11.35
N ALA A 183 -2.08 -14.19 -10.43
CA ALA A 183 -1.83 -15.64 -10.41
C ALA A 183 -1.34 -16.27 -11.74
N GLY A 184 -0.31 -15.69 -12.36
CA GLY A 184 0.38 -16.28 -13.50
C GLY A 184 1.79 -16.78 -13.17
N SER A 185 1.97 -18.11 -13.05
CA SER A 185 3.22 -18.79 -12.65
C SER A 185 4.20 -19.01 -13.82
N SER A 186 4.40 -18.01 -14.67
CA SER A 186 5.12 -18.17 -15.94
C SER A 186 6.18 -17.10 -16.18
N TYR A 187 7.31 -17.55 -16.75
CA TYR A 187 8.37 -16.73 -17.32
C TYR A 187 7.82 -15.56 -18.17
N ILE A 188 8.15 -14.34 -17.78
CA ILE A 188 7.91 -13.14 -18.59
C ILE A 188 9.17 -12.91 -19.44
N PRO A 189 9.08 -12.85 -20.78
CA PRO A 189 10.21 -12.46 -21.62
C PRO A 189 10.74 -11.08 -21.25
N THR A 190 12.06 -10.93 -21.15
CA THR A 190 12.70 -9.62 -20.94
C THR A 190 12.27 -8.65 -22.04
N PRO A 191 11.76 -7.43 -21.73
CA PRO A 191 11.34 -6.46 -22.73
C PRO A 191 12.43 -6.12 -23.74
N ASP A 192 12.09 -6.01 -25.03
CA ASP A 192 13.07 -5.90 -26.12
C ASP A 192 14.05 -4.72 -25.96
N LYS A 193 13.60 -3.58 -25.43
CA LYS A 193 14.45 -2.41 -25.07
C LYS A 193 15.63 -2.76 -24.13
N ILE A 194 15.53 -3.80 -23.29
CA ILE A 194 16.59 -4.18 -22.33
C ILE A 194 17.15 -5.60 -22.53
N LYS A 195 16.43 -6.43 -23.29
CA LYS A 195 16.76 -7.83 -23.66
C LYS A 195 18.14 -7.99 -24.31
N TYR A 196 18.49 -7.13 -25.27
CA TYR A 196 19.72 -7.27 -26.06
C TYR A 196 20.97 -6.67 -25.39
N THR A 197 20.82 -6.04 -24.23
CA THR A 197 21.95 -5.46 -23.46
C THR A 197 22.92 -6.52 -22.92
N GLY A 198 22.47 -7.77 -22.75
CA GLY A 198 23.21 -8.81 -22.05
C GLY A 198 23.49 -8.46 -20.57
N SER A 199 22.69 -7.57 -19.97
CA SER A 199 22.80 -7.17 -18.56
C SER A 199 21.87 -7.93 -17.61
N ILE A 200 20.90 -8.69 -18.16
CA ILE A 200 19.84 -9.38 -17.41
C ILE A 200 19.92 -10.89 -17.69
N ILE A 201 20.01 -11.70 -16.64
CA ILE A 201 19.76 -13.14 -16.68
C ILE A 201 18.30 -13.37 -16.31
N ASN A 202 17.53 -13.89 -17.26
CA ASN A 202 16.12 -14.24 -17.09
C ASN A 202 15.99 -15.77 -17.16
N VAL A 203 15.64 -16.40 -16.03
CA VAL A 203 15.67 -17.86 -15.86
C VAL A 203 14.31 -18.45 -16.18
N ARG A 204 14.26 -19.27 -17.24
CA ARG A 204 13.04 -19.91 -17.74
C ARG A 204 12.60 -21.01 -16.79
N ASN A 205 11.63 -20.68 -15.94
CA ASN A 205 10.98 -21.59 -15.01
C ASN A 205 9.49 -21.80 -15.38
N ASN A 206 8.96 -22.97 -14.99
CA ASN A 206 7.55 -23.33 -15.12
C ASN A 206 6.85 -23.37 -13.75
N ASP A 207 7.46 -22.77 -12.73
CA ASP A 207 7.00 -22.77 -11.33
C ASP A 207 6.85 -21.34 -10.78
N ASN A 208 6.44 -21.20 -9.53
CA ASN A 208 6.32 -19.91 -8.85
C ASN A 208 7.65 -19.41 -8.20
N LYS A 209 8.79 -20.06 -8.48
CA LYS A 209 10.07 -19.83 -7.76
C LYS A 209 11.05 -18.89 -8.49
N CYS A 210 10.59 -18.06 -9.42
CA CYS A 210 11.44 -17.13 -10.20
C CYS A 210 12.35 -16.22 -9.36
N PHE A 211 11.92 -15.83 -8.15
CA PHE A 211 12.75 -15.13 -7.17
C PHE A 211 13.96 -15.97 -6.75
N MET A 212 13.73 -17.21 -6.28
CA MET A 212 14.76 -18.16 -5.89
C MET A 212 15.73 -18.43 -7.05
N TRP A 213 15.21 -18.70 -8.25
CA TRP A 213 16.03 -18.93 -9.45
C TRP A 213 16.88 -17.72 -9.84
N SER A 214 16.40 -16.48 -9.59
CA SER A 214 17.18 -15.27 -9.85
C SER A 214 18.24 -15.00 -8.80
N VAL A 215 17.97 -15.28 -7.51
CA VAL A 215 18.98 -15.20 -6.45
C VAL A 215 20.08 -16.24 -6.70
N LEU A 216 19.73 -17.49 -7.02
CA LEU A 216 20.71 -18.53 -7.35
C LEU A 216 21.54 -18.17 -8.59
N ALA A 217 20.95 -17.55 -9.62
CA ALA A 217 21.69 -17.07 -10.79
C ALA A 217 22.67 -15.91 -10.49
N ALA A 218 22.50 -15.23 -9.34
CA ALA A 218 23.42 -14.21 -8.84
C ALA A 218 24.52 -14.78 -7.94
N LEU A 219 24.18 -15.76 -7.09
CA LEU A 219 25.14 -16.45 -6.21
C LEU A 219 26.05 -17.42 -6.98
N HIS A 220 25.51 -18.09 -8.01
CA HIS A 220 26.20 -19.09 -8.82
C HIS A 220 26.15 -18.74 -10.32
N PRO A 221 26.94 -17.75 -10.79
CA PRO A 221 26.83 -17.26 -12.16
C PRO A 221 27.32 -18.29 -13.20
N ALA A 222 26.40 -19.01 -13.83
CA ALA A 222 26.73 -19.95 -14.90
C ALA A 222 27.37 -19.23 -16.11
N GLU A 223 28.32 -19.87 -16.78
CA GLU A 223 28.89 -19.35 -18.03
C GLU A 223 27.95 -19.60 -19.22
N ILE A 224 27.52 -20.86 -19.40
CA ILE A 224 26.78 -21.31 -20.58
C ILE A 224 25.34 -21.68 -20.19
N ASN A 225 24.36 -21.27 -21.02
CA ASN A 225 22.92 -21.53 -20.82
C ASN A 225 22.35 -20.96 -19.50
N GLN A 226 22.80 -19.76 -19.11
CA GLN A 226 22.35 -18.96 -17.95
C GLN A 226 20.82 -18.85 -17.75
N HIS A 227 20.02 -19.07 -18.79
CA HIS A 227 18.56 -19.00 -18.77
C HIS A 227 17.87 -20.30 -18.29
N ARG A 228 18.60 -21.37 -17.92
CA ARG A 228 18.01 -22.68 -17.58
C ARG A 228 18.01 -22.95 -16.07
N VAL A 229 16.86 -23.34 -15.51
CA VAL A 229 16.72 -23.80 -14.12
C VAL A 229 17.72 -24.92 -13.75
N SER A 230 18.01 -25.84 -14.68
CA SER A 230 18.96 -26.94 -14.44
C SER A 230 20.43 -26.52 -14.28
N LYS A 231 20.76 -25.22 -14.41
CA LYS A 231 22.06 -24.66 -14.01
C LYS A 231 22.13 -24.19 -12.56
N TYR A 232 21.00 -24.22 -11.85
CA TYR A 232 20.87 -23.71 -10.48
C TYR A 232 20.22 -24.72 -9.53
N ALA A 233 19.71 -25.84 -10.04
CA ALA A 233 18.93 -26.82 -9.28
C ALA A 233 19.70 -27.53 -8.17
N GLU A 234 21.04 -27.60 -8.26
CA GLU A 234 21.91 -28.22 -7.24
C GLU A 234 22.14 -27.32 -6.02
N TYR A 235 21.99 -25.99 -6.16
CA TYR A 235 22.22 -25.00 -5.08
C TYR A 235 20.94 -24.60 -4.34
N VAL A 236 19.80 -25.28 -4.60
CA VAL A 236 18.48 -24.89 -4.07
C VAL A 236 18.45 -24.90 -2.54
N ASP A 237 19.10 -25.88 -1.91
CA ASP A 237 19.10 -26.07 -0.46
C ASP A 237 20.07 -25.13 0.29
N GLU A 238 20.86 -24.32 -0.42
CA GLU A 238 21.65 -23.26 0.19
C GLU A 238 20.79 -22.07 0.66
N LEU A 239 19.65 -21.84 -0.01
CA LEU A 239 18.78 -20.70 0.26
C LEU A 239 17.78 -20.99 1.39
N LYS A 240 17.91 -20.23 2.46
CA LYS A 240 17.06 -20.30 3.65
C LYS A 240 15.80 -19.46 3.47
N PHE A 241 14.66 -20.10 3.63
CA PHE A 241 13.34 -19.47 3.64
C PHE A 241 12.68 -19.67 5.02
N GLU A 242 11.68 -18.85 5.37
CA GLU A 242 10.85 -19.15 6.55
C GLU A 242 10.07 -20.46 6.31
N PRO A 243 9.80 -21.30 7.32
CA PRO A 243 9.12 -22.60 7.13
C PRO A 243 7.79 -22.48 6.35
N ASP A 244 7.00 -21.45 6.64
CA ASP A 244 5.71 -21.19 6.00
C ASP A 244 5.81 -20.36 4.71
N THR A 245 6.97 -20.38 4.03
CA THR A 245 7.17 -19.59 2.79
C THR A 245 6.40 -20.15 1.61
N THR A 246 5.19 -19.61 1.44
CA THR A 246 4.41 -19.74 0.21
C THR A 246 5.05 -18.98 -0.96
N PHE A 247 5.01 -19.59 -2.15
CA PHE A 247 5.35 -18.98 -3.44
C PHE A 247 4.04 -18.69 -4.24
N PRO A 248 3.99 -17.66 -5.11
CA PRO A 248 5.08 -16.79 -5.54
C PRO A 248 5.63 -15.89 -4.43
N PHE A 249 6.92 -15.55 -4.53
CA PHE A 249 7.59 -14.74 -3.52
C PHE A 249 7.22 -13.26 -3.65
N THR A 250 7.07 -12.56 -2.52
CA THR A 250 6.53 -11.19 -2.45
C THR A 250 7.54 -10.23 -1.83
N LEU A 251 7.52 -8.96 -2.26
CA LEU A 251 8.54 -7.96 -1.88
C LEU A 251 8.65 -7.76 -0.36
N ASN A 252 7.52 -7.80 0.35
CA ASN A 252 7.47 -7.70 1.82
C ASN A 252 8.16 -8.87 2.56
N LYS A 253 8.47 -9.99 1.90
CA LYS A 253 9.27 -11.10 2.48
C LYS A 253 10.79 -10.90 2.29
N VAL A 254 11.22 -9.99 1.42
CA VAL A 254 12.65 -9.77 1.11
C VAL A 254 13.48 -9.35 2.33
N PRO A 255 13.06 -8.39 3.20
CA PRO A 255 13.86 -7.97 4.35
C PRO A 255 14.22 -9.09 5.32
N LYS A 256 13.35 -10.09 5.47
CA LYS A 256 13.59 -11.29 6.28
C LYS A 256 14.51 -12.29 5.58
N PHE A 257 14.28 -12.53 4.29
CA PHE A 257 15.08 -13.45 3.48
C PHE A 257 16.55 -13.01 3.42
N GLU A 258 16.81 -11.70 3.28
CA GLU A 258 18.15 -11.12 3.44
C GLU A 258 18.81 -11.49 4.76
N THR A 259 18.09 -11.33 5.89
CA THR A 259 18.60 -11.63 7.24
C THR A 259 18.89 -13.13 7.41
N LEU A 260 18.06 -14.01 6.84
CA LEU A 260 18.25 -15.46 6.90
C LEU A 260 19.48 -15.94 6.09
N ASN A 261 19.83 -15.23 5.01
CA ASN A 261 20.88 -15.63 4.07
C ASN A 261 22.16 -14.77 4.16
N ASN A 262 22.16 -13.69 4.95
CA ASN A 262 23.25 -12.71 5.05
C ASN A 262 23.66 -12.08 3.71
N ILE A 263 22.65 -11.69 2.92
CA ILE A 263 22.82 -11.01 1.62
C ILE A 263 21.96 -9.74 1.57
N SER A 264 22.36 -8.76 0.74
CA SER A 264 21.54 -7.58 0.45
C SER A 264 20.94 -7.67 -0.96
N ILE A 265 19.68 -7.24 -1.11
CA ILE A 265 18.92 -7.37 -2.35
C ILE A 265 18.28 -6.03 -2.69
N ASN A 266 18.61 -5.48 -3.86
CA ASN A 266 17.81 -4.42 -4.46
C ASN A 266 16.87 -5.03 -5.49
N VAL A 267 15.63 -4.56 -5.56
CA VAL A 267 14.64 -4.93 -6.57
C VAL A 267 14.19 -3.68 -7.32
N TYR A 268 14.30 -3.71 -8.64
CA TYR A 268 13.90 -2.61 -9.53
C TYR A 268 12.72 -3.02 -10.42
N GLY A 269 11.84 -2.08 -10.71
CA GLY A 269 10.79 -2.19 -11.71
C GLY A 269 11.26 -1.57 -13.01
N TYR A 270 10.53 -1.87 -14.09
CA TYR A 270 10.80 -1.31 -15.41
C TYR A 270 9.50 -0.95 -16.13
N GLU A 271 9.32 0.34 -16.39
CA GLU A 271 8.27 0.92 -17.26
C GLU A 271 8.98 2.00 -18.10
N GLU A 272 9.64 1.55 -19.18
CA GLU A 272 10.55 2.31 -20.05
C GLU A 272 11.85 2.83 -19.40
N THR A 273 11.79 3.20 -18.13
CA THR A 273 12.91 3.53 -17.25
C THR A 273 13.00 2.51 -16.10
N LEU A 274 14.16 2.44 -15.43
CA LEU A 274 14.29 1.69 -14.17
C LEU A 274 13.89 2.57 -12.98
N PHE A 275 13.16 1.98 -12.03
CA PHE A 275 12.81 2.62 -10.76
C PHE A 275 12.90 1.63 -9.60
N PRO A 276 13.26 2.06 -8.38
CA PRO A 276 13.37 1.17 -7.22
C PRO A 276 12.00 0.68 -6.73
N LEU A 277 11.89 -0.62 -6.43
CA LEU A 277 10.74 -1.23 -5.73
C LEU A 277 11.07 -1.59 -4.29
N TYR A 278 12.32 -1.99 -4.05
CA TYR A 278 12.91 -2.26 -2.75
C TYR A 278 14.41 -1.98 -2.86
N ILE A 279 14.96 -1.23 -1.92
CA ILE A 279 16.40 -1.03 -1.78
C ILE A 279 16.78 -1.55 -0.39
N SER A 280 17.87 -2.31 -0.32
CA SER A 280 18.35 -2.85 0.95
C SER A 280 18.99 -1.75 1.79
N GLU A 281 18.56 -1.65 3.05
CA GLU A 281 19.28 -0.89 4.09
C GLU A 281 20.51 -1.65 4.61
N LYS A 282 20.69 -2.94 4.22
CA LYS A 282 21.80 -3.78 4.69
C LYS A 282 23.02 -3.66 3.78
N ILE A 283 24.19 -3.50 4.40
CA ILE A 283 25.49 -3.58 3.73
C ILE A 283 26.05 -5.00 3.95
N CYS A 284 25.80 -5.88 2.99
CA CYS A 284 26.38 -7.24 2.95
C CYS A 284 27.50 -7.31 1.90
N SER A 285 28.44 -8.25 2.07
CA SER A 285 29.50 -8.51 1.08
C SER A 285 28.95 -9.03 -0.26
N THR A 286 27.86 -9.78 -0.19
CA THR A 286 27.13 -10.31 -1.35
C THR A 286 25.88 -9.47 -1.60
N HIS A 287 25.89 -8.69 -2.69
CA HIS A 287 24.79 -7.84 -3.09
C HIS A 287 24.15 -8.32 -4.40
N VAL A 288 22.87 -8.70 -4.35
CA VAL A 288 22.08 -9.08 -5.51
C VAL A 288 21.26 -7.88 -6.01
N ASN A 289 21.16 -7.72 -7.33
CA ASN A 289 20.26 -6.76 -7.97
C ASN A 289 19.24 -7.53 -8.81
N LEU A 290 17.95 -7.39 -8.51
CA LEU A 290 16.86 -8.08 -9.20
C LEU A 290 16.03 -7.10 -10.02
N LEU A 291 15.54 -7.56 -11.16
CA LEU A 291 14.53 -6.89 -11.97
C LEU A 291 13.20 -7.61 -11.78
N PHE A 292 12.16 -6.87 -11.38
CA PHE A 292 10.80 -7.37 -11.24
C PHE A 292 9.99 -6.95 -12.47
N LEU A 293 9.76 -7.92 -13.37
CA LEU A 293 8.84 -7.80 -14.49
C LEU A 293 7.43 -8.14 -14.02
N SER A 294 6.45 -7.40 -14.51
CA SER A 294 5.03 -7.67 -14.27
C SER A 294 4.24 -7.37 -15.53
N ASN A 295 3.25 -8.21 -15.83
CA ASN A 295 2.36 -8.09 -16.98
C ASN A 295 0.91 -8.29 -16.51
N THR A 296 -0.04 -8.42 -17.43
CA THR A 296 -1.44 -8.78 -17.14
C THR A 296 -1.56 -10.17 -16.49
N GLY A 297 -1.45 -10.24 -15.15
CA GLY A 297 -1.58 -11.47 -14.36
C GLY A 297 -0.25 -12.06 -13.87
N THR A 298 0.80 -12.02 -14.69
CA THR A 298 2.10 -12.65 -14.36
C THR A 298 3.06 -11.69 -13.66
N ASN A 299 3.91 -12.26 -12.80
CA ASN A 299 5.12 -11.64 -12.27
C ASN A 299 6.33 -12.52 -12.57
N HIS A 300 7.49 -11.90 -12.80
CA HIS A 300 8.73 -12.64 -12.93
C HIS A 300 9.92 -11.82 -12.43
N PHE A 301 10.69 -12.39 -11.50
CA PHE A 301 11.99 -11.86 -11.13
C PHE A 301 13.05 -12.32 -12.14
N CYS A 302 13.95 -11.42 -12.52
CA CYS A 302 15.20 -11.71 -13.22
C CYS A 302 16.39 -11.20 -12.40
N TYR A 303 17.59 -11.69 -12.68
CA TYR A 303 18.83 -11.17 -12.12
C TYR A 303 19.45 -10.09 -13.02
N ILE A 304 19.75 -8.91 -12.47
CA ILE A 304 20.52 -7.85 -13.13
C ILE A 304 22.02 -8.13 -12.94
N LYS A 305 22.60 -8.88 -13.88
CA LYS A 305 24.03 -9.23 -13.93
C LYS A 305 24.96 -8.03 -14.03
N ASN A 306 24.52 -6.92 -14.65
CA ASN A 306 25.35 -5.73 -14.79
C ASN A 306 24.51 -4.44 -14.82
N MET A 307 24.40 -3.78 -13.66
CA MET A 307 23.61 -2.56 -13.50
C MET A 307 24.11 -1.41 -14.38
N SER A 308 25.42 -1.15 -14.40
CA SER A 308 26.02 -0.04 -15.17
C SER A 308 25.76 -0.16 -16.68
N ARG A 309 25.78 -1.39 -17.22
CA ARG A 309 25.48 -1.69 -18.62
C ARG A 309 23.99 -1.50 -18.95
N LEU A 310 23.10 -1.82 -18.01
CA LEU A 310 21.66 -1.60 -18.16
C LEU A 310 21.33 -0.10 -18.16
N LEU A 311 21.83 0.64 -17.17
CA LEU A 311 21.66 2.10 -17.07
C LEU A 311 22.26 2.83 -18.28
N SER A 312 23.48 2.47 -18.71
CA SER A 312 24.13 3.08 -19.89
C SER A 312 23.44 2.77 -21.23
N HIS A 313 22.48 1.85 -21.27
CA HIS A 313 21.63 1.64 -22.45
C HIS A 313 20.36 2.50 -22.38
N LEU A 314 19.72 2.54 -21.21
CA LEU A 314 18.54 3.36 -20.95
C LEU A 314 18.82 4.86 -21.06
N SER A 315 20.04 5.31 -20.70
CA SER A 315 20.47 6.71 -20.86
C SER A 315 20.82 7.13 -22.30
N LYS A 316 20.44 6.34 -23.30
CA LYS A 316 20.73 6.55 -24.74
C LYS A 316 19.49 6.36 -25.63
N THR A 317 18.31 6.26 -25.02
CA THR A 317 17.01 6.04 -25.68
C THR A 317 16.10 7.23 -25.42
#